data_AF-A0A8K1CIP0-F1
#
_entry.id   AF-A0A8K1CIP0-F1
#
_cell.length_a   1.000
_cell.length_b   1.000
_cell.length_c   1.000
_cell.angle_alpha   90.00
_cell.angle_beta   90.00
_cell.angle_gamma   90.00
#
_symmetry.space_group_name_H-M   'P 1'
#
loop_
_entity.id
_entity.type
_entity.pdbx_description
1 polymer ?
#
loop_
_entity_poly.entity_id
_entity_poly.type
_entity_poly.pdbx_seq_one_letter_code
_entity_poly.pdbx_strand_id
1 'polypeptide(L)'
;MGLLTPSPSINYNFVAGVYAFCAVLSVFLWVLQQYTDAVEGFYIVLAPFIPCFVWSWLVRQRWLQERHEAGKEQAKTESKKDQ
;
A
#
# COMPACT_ATOMS: atom_id res chain seq x y z
N MET A 1 -5.82 11.25 -14.98
CA MET A 1 -5.26 10.42 -13.89
C MET A 1 -6.43 9.70 -13.23
N GLY A 2 -6.50 8.37 -13.33
CA GLY A 2 -7.57 7.60 -12.69
C GLY A 2 -7.31 7.45 -11.20
N LEU A 3 -8.37 7.22 -10.40
CA LEU A 3 -8.27 7.04 -8.94
C LEU A 3 -7.36 5.89 -8.50
N LEU A 4 -7.09 4.93 -9.39
CA LEU A 4 -6.23 3.78 -9.12
C LEU A 4 -4.97 3.76 -10.01
N THR A 5 -4.70 4.85 -10.73
CA THR A 5 -3.50 4.97 -11.56
C THR A 5 -2.31 5.27 -10.64
N PRO A 6 -1.26 4.44 -10.62
CA PRO A 6 -0.08 4.71 -9.79
C PRO A 6 0.71 5.90 -10.34
N SER A 7 1.30 6.68 -9.44
CA SER A 7 2.28 7.72 -9.81
C SER A 7 3.68 7.10 -9.93
N PRO A 8 4.45 7.42 -11.00
CA PRO A 8 5.80 6.89 -11.18
C PRO A 8 6.81 7.38 -10.13
N SER A 9 6.53 8.51 -9.46
CA SER A 9 7.42 9.08 -8.44
C SER A 9 7.23 8.50 -7.03
N ILE A 10 6.20 7.66 -6.83
CA ILE A 10 5.82 7.17 -5.49
C ILE A 10 6.25 5.71 -5.31
N ASN A 11 6.88 5.42 -4.17
CA ASN A 11 7.17 4.05 -3.74
C ASN A 11 5.96 3.45 -3.01
N TYR A 12 5.14 2.71 -3.74
CA TYR A 12 3.93 2.08 -3.17
C TYR A 12 4.21 0.91 -2.21
N ASN A 13 5.42 0.33 -2.18
CA ASN A 13 5.78 -0.62 -1.13
C ASN A 13 5.86 0.07 0.24
N PHE A 14 6.50 1.25 0.29
CA PHE A 14 6.60 2.03 1.52
C PHE A 14 5.24 2.54 1.98
N VAL A 15 4.47 3.16 1.07
CA VAL A 15 3.14 3.72 1.38
C VAL A 15 2.19 2.64 1.91
N ALA A 16 2.07 1.51 1.21
CA ALA A 16 1.22 0.42 1.65
C ALA A 16 1.70 -0.18 2.99
N GLY A 17 3.01 -0.25 3.22
CA GLY A 17 3.58 -0.75 4.48
C GLY A 17 3.25 0.13 5.68
N VAL A 18 3.41 1.46 5.55
CA VAL A 18 3.09 2.40 6.64
C VAL A 18 1.59 2.39 6.94
N TYR A 19 0.74 2.40 5.90
CA TYR A 19 -0.70 2.33 6.11
C TYR A 19 -1.16 1.00 6.70
N ALA A 20 -0.55 -0.12 6.29
CA ALA A 20 -0.80 -1.43 6.91
C ALA A 20 -0.45 -1.41 8.40
N PHE A 21 0.72 -0.87 8.75
CA PHE A 21 1.15 -0.76 10.15
C PHE A 21 0.16 0.03 10.99
N CYS A 22 -0.24 1.23 10.54
CA CYS A 22 -1.20 2.06 11.26
C CYS A 22 -2.60 1.42 11.34
N ALA A 23 -3.05 0.74 10.27
CA ALA A 23 -4.32 0.03 10.26
C ALA A 23 -4.31 -1.14 11.27
N VAL A 24 -3.22 -1.92 11.32
CA VAL A 24 -3.04 -2.98 12.32
C VAL A 24 -3.00 -2.41 13.73
N LEU A 25 -2.28 -1.31 13.95
CA LEU A 25 -2.23 -0.64 15.26
C LEU A 25 -3.61 -0.11 15.68
N SER A 26 -4.40 0.40 14.74
CA SER A 26 -5.79 0.80 14.98
C SER A 26 -6.63 -0.37 15.48
N VAL A 27 -6.57 -1.51 14.79
CA VAL A 27 -7.31 -2.72 15.19
C VAL A 27 -6.81 -3.22 16.55
N PHE A 28 -5.50 -3.20 16.77
CA PHE A 28 -4.90 -3.58 18.04
C PHE A 28 -5.41 -2.72 19.21
N LEU A 29 -5.42 -1.39 19.07
CA LEU A 29 -5.95 -0.49 20.09
C LEU A 29 -7.45 -0.68 20.32
N TRP A 30 -8.22 -0.93 19.25
CA TRP A 30 -9.64 -1.22 19.36
C TRP A 30 -9.93 -2.54 20.12
N VAL A 31 -9.06 -3.54 19.97
CA VAL A 31 -9.12 -4.78 20.76
C VAL A 31 -8.66 -4.51 22.20
N LEU A 32 -7.57 -3.76 22.39
CA LEU A 32 -7.01 -3.50 23.71
C LEU A 32 -7.96 -2.73 24.63
N GLN A 33 -8.74 -1.78 24.09
CA GLN A 33 -9.72 -1.05 24.90
C GLN A 33 -10.82 -1.97 25.48
N GLN A 34 -11.04 -3.17 24.93
CA GLN A 34 -11.98 -4.14 25.51
C GLN A 34 -11.49 -4.72 26.85
N TYR A 35 -10.21 -4.51 27.18
CA TYR A 35 -9.57 -5.00 28.39
C TYR A 35 -9.17 -3.88 29.36
N THR A 36 -9.07 -2.63 28.89
CA THR A 36 -8.69 -1.47 29.72
C THR A 36 -9.17 -0.15 29.14
N ASP A 37 -9.78 0.69 29.99
CA ASP A 37 -10.25 2.02 29.61
C ASP A 37 -9.09 3.02 29.37
N ALA A 38 -7.85 2.66 29.73
CA ALA A 38 -6.68 3.53 29.59
C ALA A 38 -6.36 3.95 28.14
N VAL A 39 -6.86 3.21 27.15
CA VAL A 39 -6.67 3.46 25.72
C VAL A 39 -8.00 3.69 24.98
N GLU A 40 -9.06 4.01 25.72
CA GLU A 40 -10.39 4.23 25.15
C GLU A 40 -10.34 5.28 24.03
N GLY A 41 -10.87 4.93 22.86
CA GLY A 41 -10.94 5.83 21.72
C GLY A 41 -9.61 6.11 20.99
N PHE A 42 -8.46 5.62 21.46
CA PHE A 42 -7.16 5.89 20.80
C PHE A 42 -7.12 5.38 19.35
N TYR A 43 -7.83 4.29 19.06
CA TYR A 43 -7.94 3.73 17.72
C TYR A 43 -8.58 4.70 16.71
N ILE A 44 -9.41 5.67 17.15
CA ILE A 44 -10.11 6.62 16.27
C ILE A 44 -9.12 7.50 15.50
N VAL A 45 -8.00 7.87 16.13
CA VAL A 45 -6.92 8.65 15.50
C VAL A 45 -6.33 7.90 14.30
N LEU A 46 -6.31 6.56 14.37
CA LEU A 46 -5.76 5.69 13.33
C LEU A 46 -6.82 5.13 12.36
N ALA A 47 -8.10 5.33 12.63
CA ALA A 47 -9.19 4.83 11.78
C ALA A 47 -9.09 5.25 10.30
N PRO A 48 -8.65 6.49 9.95
CA PRO A 48 -8.48 6.89 8.54
C PRO A 48 -7.45 6.04 7.77
N PHE A 49 -6.52 5.38 8.47
CA PHE A 49 -5.51 4.55 7.80
C PHE A 49 -6.09 3.26 7.22
N ILE A 50 -7.26 2.81 7.68
CA ILE A 50 -7.92 1.61 7.15
C ILE A 50 -8.34 1.79 5.67
N PRO A 51 -9.17 2.80 5.31
CA PRO A 51 -9.50 3.04 3.91
C PRO A 51 -8.27 3.44 3.07
N CYS A 52 -7.32 4.19 3.65
CA CYS A 52 -6.06 4.51 2.97
C CYS A 52 -5.23 3.27 2.64
N PHE A 53 -5.14 2.31 3.57
CA PHE A 53 -4.46 1.04 3.35
C PHE A 53 -5.08 0.28 2.19
N VAL A 54 -6.41 0.07 2.20
CA VAL A 54 -7.13 -0.64 1.13
C VAL A 54 -6.85 0.00 -0.22
N TRP A 55 -6.96 1.33 -0.31
CA TRP A 55 -6.67 2.03 -1.55
C TRP A 55 -5.20 1.87 -1.99
N SER A 56 -4.25 2.12 -1.08
CA SER A 56 -2.82 2.02 -1.40
C SER A 56 -2.41 0.61 -1.82
N TRP A 57 -3.06 -0.42 -1.26
CA TRP A 57 -2.84 -1.81 -1.63
C TRP A 57 -3.30 -2.08 -3.07
N LEU A 58 -4.49 -1.61 -3.44
CA LEU A 58 -5.00 -1.74 -4.81
C LEU A 58 -4.10 -1.01 -5.83
N VAL A 59 -3.65 0.20 -5.50
CA VAL A 59 -2.73 0.95 -6.36
C VAL A 59 -1.37 0.25 -6.45
N ARG A 60 -0.88 -0.30 -5.33
CA ARG A 60 0.36 -1.08 -5.30
C ARG A 60 0.30 -2.29 -6.23
N GLN A 61 -0.83 -3.00 -6.30
CA GLN A 61 -0.99 -4.13 -7.21
C GLN A 61 -0.82 -3.71 -8.68
N ARG A 62 -1.41 -2.59 -9.09
CA ARG A 62 -1.26 -2.04 -10.44
C ARG A 62 0.17 -1.55 -10.71
N TRP A 63 0.77 -0.88 -9.73
CA TRP A 63 2.16 -0.44 -9.82
C TRP A 63 3.14 -1.61 -10.03
N LEU A 64 2.90 -2.76 -9.36
CA LEU A 64 3.71 -3.96 -9.57
C LEU A 64 3.51 -4.57 -10.97
N GLN A 65 2.29 -4.54 -11.50
CA GLN A 65 1.98 -5.01 -12.86
C GLN A 65 2.74 -4.19 -13.91
N GLU A 66 2.68 -2.86 -13.82
CA GLU A 66 3.38 -1.95 -14.75
C GLU A 66 4.91 -2.21 -14.75
N ARG A 67 5.50 -2.46 -13.58
CA ARG A 67 6.94 -2.74 -13.48
C ARG A 67 7.33 -4.10 -14.06
N HIS A 68 6.46 -5.10 -13.92
CA HIS A 68 6.69 -6.42 -14.50
C HIS A 68 6.58 -6.39 -16.02
N GLU A 69 5.64 -5.62 -16.56
CA GLU A 69 5.50 -5.39 -18.00
C GLU A 69 6.70 -4.63 -18.57
N ALA A 70 7.12 -3.54 -17.92
CA ALA A 70 8.30 -2.78 -18.32
C ALA A 70 9.58 -3.64 -18.33
N GLY A 71 9.78 -4.49 -17.31
CA GLY A 71 10.92 -5.41 -17.25
C GLY A 71 10.93 -6.45 -18.38
N LYS A 72 9.75 -6.97 -18.76
CA LYS A 72 9.61 -7.90 -19.89
C LYS A 72 9.92 -7.22 -21.22
N GLU A 73 9.50 -5.97 -21.40
CA GLU A 73 9.71 -5.22 -22.63
C GLU A 73 11.19 -4.85 -22.83
N GLN A 74 11.89 -4.50 -21.74
CA GLN A 74 13.34 -4.28 -21.76
C GLN A 74 14.11 -5.55 -22.14
N ALA A 75 13.80 -6.70 -21.52
CA ALA A 75 14.45 -7.97 -21.83
C ALA A 75 14.25 -8.42 -23.29
N LYS A 76 13.05 -8.17 -23.85
CA LYS A 76 12.76 -8.46 -25.27
C LYS A 76 13.51 -7.55 -26.23
N THR A 77 13.77 -6.30 -25.84
CA THR A 77 14.49 -5.31 -26.65
C THR A 77 15.99 -5.62 -26.66
N GLU A 78 16.57 -6.01 -25.52
CA GLU A 78 17.97 -6.45 -25.44
C GLU A 78 18.22 -7.69 -26.30
N SER A 79 17.38 -8.73 -26.19
CA SER A 79 17.51 -9.96 -26.99
C SER A 79 17.41 -9.74 -28.51
N LYS A 80 16.78 -8.66 -28.98
CA LYS A 80 16.72 -8.30 -30.40
C LYS A 80 17.92 -7.49 -30.89
N LYS A 81 18.69 -6.89 -29.97
CA LYS A 81 19.87 -6.08 -30.31
C LYS A 81 21.11 -6.95 -30.52
N ASP A 82 21.12 -8.15 -29.91
CA ASP A 82 22.19 -9.15 -30.02
C ASP A 82 22.02 -10.10 -31.22
N GLN A 83 21.00 -9.89 -32.06
CA GLN A 83 20.66 -10.72 -33.23
C GLN A 83 20.77 -9.90 -34.53
#